data_AF-G6FXK6-F1
#
_entry.id   AF-G6FXK6-F1
#
_cell.length_a   1.000
_cell.length_b   1.000
_cell.length_c   1.000
_cell.angle_alpha   90.00
_cell.angle_beta   90.00
_cell.angle_gamma   90.00
#
_symmetry.space_group_name_H-M   'P 1'
#
loop_
_entity.id
_entity.type
_entity.pdbx_description
1 polymer ?
#
loop_
_entity_poly.entity_id
_entity_poly.type
_entity_poly.pdbx_seq_one_letter_code
_entity_poly.pdbx_strand_id
1 'polypeptide(L)'
;MSFIYRCHIELHDSMYHATREIGRLYETEPIIHNYALCYALGLVDSEKYATTVSEEDSYRYFCPEQVPKYEQHLTPLNQQGIYVTPAASIHHTSILNTWKYANNNYHVEMEKTQKNIPSFGRAKEIAPESQFEFFVISQKELKLPKWIRLGKWMSKAEVTVEKLPEAKTTNDLFICTHPLNPLDVMFTNQVISYDVVNMPPVSLIQNVQMRGQYYYFEDIKELKIPVRMTYRFRG
;
A
#
# COMPACT_ATOMS: atom_id res chain seq x y z
N MET A 1 0.36 -23.21 -10.48
CA MET A 1 0.90 -23.22 -9.10
C MET A 1 1.08 -21.77 -8.69
N SER A 2 0.66 -21.38 -7.50
CA SER A 2 0.74 -20.00 -7.02
C SER A 2 1.76 -19.92 -5.89
N PHE A 3 2.75 -19.04 -6.03
CA PHE A 3 3.68 -18.69 -4.97
C PHE A 3 3.07 -17.59 -4.11
N ILE A 4 3.08 -17.77 -2.80
CA ILE A 4 2.59 -16.77 -1.85
C ILE A 4 3.75 -16.42 -0.92
N TYR A 5 4.03 -15.13 -0.81
CA TYR A 5 5.06 -14.60 0.08
C TYR A 5 4.40 -13.79 1.17
N ARG A 6 4.76 -14.08 2.42
CA ARG A 6 4.46 -13.25 3.59
C ARG A 6 5.57 -12.22 3.72
N CYS A 7 5.23 -10.95 3.65
CA CYS A 7 6.18 -9.85 3.66
C CYS A 7 5.96 -8.97 4.89
N HIS A 8 7.04 -8.66 5.57
CA HIS A 8 7.07 -7.74 6.71
C HIS A 8 7.82 -6.48 6.33
N ILE A 9 7.27 -5.33 6.70
CA ILE A 9 7.91 -4.03 6.55
C ILE A 9 8.26 -3.53 7.94
N GLU A 10 9.50 -3.11 8.14
CA GLU A 10 9.92 -2.34 9.31
C GLU A 10 10.34 -0.94 8.88
N LEU A 11 9.76 0.09 9.52
CA LEU A 11 10.10 1.48 9.22
C LEU A 11 11.41 1.88 9.89
N HIS A 12 12.34 2.42 9.11
CA HIS A 12 13.62 2.97 9.62
C HIS A 12 13.59 4.51 9.70
N ASP A 13 12.47 5.11 9.32
CA ASP A 13 12.24 6.55 9.31
C ASP A 13 10.73 6.81 9.46
N SER A 14 10.35 8.00 9.89
CA SER A 14 8.95 8.39 10.07
C SER A 14 8.22 8.38 8.73
N MET A 15 7.11 7.63 8.64
CA MET A 15 6.31 7.51 7.42
C MET A 15 5.12 8.45 7.45
N TYR A 16 5.06 9.32 6.43
CA TYR A 16 3.96 10.25 6.21
C TYR A 16 3.25 10.01 4.88
N HIS A 17 1.93 9.87 4.93
CA HIS A 17 1.03 10.16 3.81
C HIS A 17 -0.32 10.62 4.37
N ALA A 18 -1.00 11.52 3.66
CA ALA A 18 -2.27 12.06 4.17
C ALA A 18 -3.41 11.08 3.86
N THR A 19 -3.94 10.44 4.90
CA THR A 19 -5.18 9.65 4.82
C THR A 19 -6.38 10.46 5.29
N ARG A 20 -6.19 11.30 6.32
CA ARG A 20 -7.20 12.25 6.81
C ARG A 20 -6.61 13.64 6.95
N GLU A 21 -7.41 14.65 6.63
CA GLU A 21 -7.06 16.06 6.77
C GLU A 21 -8.11 16.76 7.64
N ILE A 22 -7.72 17.22 8.82
CA ILE A 22 -8.58 17.88 9.81
C ILE A 22 -8.01 19.28 10.09
N GLY A 23 -8.44 20.25 9.29
CA GLY A 23 -7.95 21.63 9.38
C GLY A 23 -6.46 21.72 9.04
N ARG A 24 -5.60 21.83 10.06
CA ARG A 24 -4.13 21.87 9.91
C ARG A 24 -3.44 20.60 10.41
N LEU A 25 -4.22 19.60 10.84
CA LEU A 25 -3.73 18.29 11.24
C LEU A 25 -3.89 17.34 10.05
N TYR A 26 -2.77 16.76 9.64
CA TYR A 26 -2.72 15.72 8.61
C TYR A 26 -2.35 14.42 9.30
N GLU A 27 -3.17 13.40 9.12
CA GLU A 27 -2.97 12.11 9.79
C GLU A 27 -2.65 11.03 8.77
N THR A 28 -1.75 10.13 9.17
CA THR A 28 -1.43 8.87 8.49
C THR A 28 -2.07 7.73 9.26
N GLU A 29 -2.99 7.02 8.62
CA GLU A 29 -3.53 5.76 9.14
C GLU A 29 -2.45 4.67 9.06
N PRO A 30 -2.44 3.70 10.00
CA PRO A 30 -1.44 2.64 10.07
C PRO A 30 -1.74 1.51 9.06
N ILE A 31 -1.97 1.88 7.80
CA ILE A 31 -2.23 0.98 6.66
C ILE A 31 -1.46 1.51 5.45
N ILE A 32 -0.89 0.59 4.65
CA ILE A 32 -0.21 0.94 3.40
C ILE A 32 -0.99 0.35 2.23
N HIS A 33 -1.43 1.22 1.32
CA HIS A 33 -2.25 0.83 0.18
C HIS A 33 -1.47 -0.10 -0.78
N ASN A 34 -2.13 -1.11 -1.35
CA ASN A 34 -1.49 -2.07 -2.26
C ASN A 34 -0.85 -1.39 -3.47
N TYR A 35 -1.50 -0.39 -4.05
CA TYR A 35 -0.93 0.37 -5.18
C TYR A 35 0.42 0.97 -4.82
N ALA A 36 0.54 1.60 -3.65
CA ALA A 36 1.80 2.19 -3.19
C ALA A 36 2.90 1.12 -3.02
N LEU A 37 2.54 -0.06 -2.51
CA LEU A 37 3.46 -1.19 -2.37
C LEU A 37 3.98 -1.68 -3.73
N CYS A 38 3.15 -1.69 -4.78
CA CYS A 38 3.59 -2.07 -6.12
C CYS A 38 4.74 -1.18 -6.63
N TYR A 39 4.62 0.15 -6.42
CA TYR A 39 5.68 1.09 -6.77
C TYR A 39 6.90 0.91 -5.85
N ALA A 40 6.69 0.82 -4.54
CA ALA A 40 7.77 0.72 -3.56
C ALA A 40 8.63 -0.55 -3.75
N LEU A 41 8.02 -1.67 -4.15
CA LEU A 41 8.70 -2.93 -4.46
C LEU A 41 9.39 -2.96 -5.83
N GLY A 42 9.25 -1.89 -6.63
CA GLY A 42 9.81 -1.80 -7.98
C GLY A 42 9.17 -2.77 -8.97
N LEU A 43 7.90 -3.12 -8.75
CA LEU A 43 7.14 -4.03 -9.62
C LEU A 43 6.56 -3.32 -10.84
N VAL A 44 6.36 -2.00 -10.75
CA VAL A 44 5.83 -1.18 -11.85
C VAL A 44 6.95 -0.76 -12.81
N ASP A 45 6.65 -0.80 -14.11
CA ASP A 45 7.55 -0.39 -15.21
C ASP A 45 8.96 -1.01 -15.07
N SER A 46 9.01 -2.34 -14.97
CA SER A 46 10.22 -3.07 -14.63
C SER A 46 10.51 -4.18 -15.63
N GLU A 47 11.66 -4.07 -16.31
CA GLU A 47 12.16 -5.10 -17.22
C GLU A 47 12.37 -6.44 -16.50
N LYS A 48 12.85 -6.39 -15.25
CA LYS A 48 13.12 -7.57 -14.41
C LYS A 48 11.88 -8.44 -14.22
N TYR A 49 10.70 -7.83 -14.14
CA TYR A 49 9.43 -8.53 -13.93
C TYR A 49 8.58 -8.62 -15.20
N ALA A 50 9.09 -8.12 -16.35
CA ALA A 50 8.34 -8.01 -17.60
C ALA A 50 7.01 -7.26 -17.44
N THR A 51 7.05 -6.13 -16.72
CA THR A 51 5.90 -5.24 -16.42
C THR A 51 6.08 -3.84 -17.02
N THR A 52 6.95 -3.72 -18.02
CA THR A 52 7.22 -2.48 -18.76
C THR A 52 5.97 -1.94 -19.41
N VAL A 53 5.80 -0.62 -19.37
CA VAL A 53 4.68 0.08 -20.01
C VAL A 53 5.16 0.85 -21.25
N SER A 54 4.22 1.50 -21.96
CA SER A 54 4.55 2.37 -23.09
C SER A 54 5.44 3.54 -22.64
N GLU A 55 6.22 4.13 -23.55
CA GLU A 55 7.08 5.28 -23.22
C GLU A 55 6.28 6.48 -22.68
N GLU A 56 5.07 6.67 -23.20
CA GLU A 56 4.11 7.69 -22.76
C GLU A 56 3.67 7.49 -21.31
N ASP A 57 3.55 6.23 -20.89
CA ASP A 57 3.14 5.82 -19.55
C ASP A 57 4.31 5.45 -18.64
N SER A 58 5.56 5.67 -19.06
CA SER A 58 6.72 5.28 -18.25
C SER A 58 6.70 5.91 -16.86
N TYR A 59 7.02 5.10 -15.85
CA TYR A 59 7.11 5.54 -14.47
C TYR A 59 8.37 6.37 -14.25
N ARG A 60 8.18 7.67 -14.00
CA ARG A 60 9.27 8.63 -13.80
C ARG A 60 9.21 9.22 -12.41
N TYR A 61 10.38 9.47 -11.82
CA TYR A 61 10.49 10.17 -10.55
C TYR A 61 9.84 11.57 -10.60
N PHE A 62 9.98 12.26 -11.74
CA PHE A 62 9.36 13.55 -11.96
C PHE A 62 8.24 13.44 -13.00
N CYS A 63 7.01 13.80 -12.60
CA CYS A 63 5.85 13.91 -13.46
C CYS A 63 5.35 15.36 -13.46
N PRO A 64 5.37 16.08 -14.60
CA PRO A 64 4.91 17.47 -14.67
C PRO A 64 3.42 17.65 -14.33
N GLU A 65 2.58 16.71 -14.73
CA GLU A 65 1.12 16.80 -14.60
C GLU A 65 0.61 16.26 -13.25
N GLN A 66 1.45 15.53 -12.49
CA GLN A 66 1.12 14.90 -11.20
C GLN A 66 -0.14 14.03 -11.20
N VAL A 67 -0.54 13.47 -12.36
CA VAL A 67 -1.69 12.56 -12.48
C VAL A 67 -1.24 11.10 -12.35
N PRO A 68 -1.73 10.33 -11.36
CA PRO A 68 -1.38 8.92 -11.23
C PRO A 68 -1.95 8.05 -12.37
N LYS A 69 -1.10 7.25 -13.02
CA LYS A 69 -1.46 6.32 -14.11
C LYS A 69 -1.69 4.89 -13.62
N TYR A 70 -2.51 4.71 -12.58
CA TYR A 70 -2.66 3.40 -11.92
C TYR A 70 -3.13 2.29 -12.86
N GLU A 71 -4.10 2.57 -13.75
CA GLU A 71 -4.65 1.58 -14.69
C GLU A 71 -3.54 1.05 -15.62
N GLN A 72 -2.76 1.93 -16.22
CA GLN A 72 -1.68 1.60 -17.14
C GLN A 72 -0.54 0.86 -16.42
N HIS A 73 -0.16 1.34 -15.24
CA HIS A 73 0.99 0.80 -14.49
C HIS A 73 0.74 -0.56 -13.84
N LEU A 74 -0.50 -0.84 -13.39
CA LEU A 74 -0.81 -2.06 -12.65
C LEU A 74 -1.42 -3.16 -13.52
N THR A 75 -1.94 -2.84 -14.71
CA THR A 75 -2.45 -3.84 -15.66
C THR A 75 -1.38 -4.88 -16.08
N PRO A 76 -0.11 -4.51 -16.35
CA PRO A 76 0.94 -5.49 -16.65
C PRO A 76 1.18 -6.49 -15.51
N LEU A 77 0.97 -6.10 -14.25
CA LEU A 77 1.09 -7.02 -13.11
C LEU A 77 0.05 -8.15 -13.18
N ASN A 78 -1.18 -7.82 -13.58
CA ASN A 78 -2.22 -8.84 -13.81
C ASN A 78 -1.80 -9.85 -14.88
N GLN A 79 -1.16 -9.38 -15.96
CA GLN A 79 -0.68 -10.24 -17.06
C GLN A 79 0.44 -11.17 -16.61
N GLN A 80 1.31 -10.71 -15.70
CA GLN A 80 2.34 -11.54 -15.07
C GLN A 80 1.82 -12.40 -13.90
N GLY A 81 0.54 -12.26 -13.56
CA GLY A 81 -0.09 -12.96 -12.44
C GLY A 81 0.53 -12.58 -11.09
N ILE A 82 0.92 -11.31 -10.92
CA ILE A 82 1.47 -10.74 -9.68
C ILE A 82 0.38 -9.89 -9.02
N TYR A 83 0.13 -10.12 -7.74
CA TYR A 83 -0.77 -9.31 -6.92
C TYR A 83 -0.15 -9.06 -5.54
N VAL A 84 -0.32 -7.85 -5.04
CA VAL A 84 0.15 -7.39 -3.73
C VAL A 84 -1.08 -6.97 -2.93
N THR A 85 -1.25 -7.52 -1.72
CA THR A 85 -2.32 -7.08 -0.81
C THR A 85 -1.92 -5.77 -0.12
N PRO A 86 -2.88 -4.96 0.36
CA PRO A 86 -2.55 -3.86 1.25
C PRO A 86 -1.84 -4.36 2.52
N ALA A 87 -1.01 -3.51 3.12
CA ALA A 87 -0.31 -3.84 4.36
C ALA A 87 -1.10 -3.36 5.59
N ALA A 88 -1.33 -4.29 6.52
CA ALA A 88 -1.86 -4.00 7.84
C ALA A 88 -0.72 -3.74 8.82
N SER A 89 -0.91 -2.83 9.78
CA SER A 89 0.01 -2.72 10.90
C SER A 89 -0.09 -3.94 11.81
N ILE A 90 1.06 -4.52 12.16
CA ILE A 90 1.18 -5.50 13.25
C ILE A 90 1.23 -4.72 14.57
N HIS A 91 2.13 -3.74 14.62
CA HIS A 91 2.22 -2.76 15.69
C HIS A 91 2.75 -1.45 15.12
N HIS A 92 2.32 -0.34 15.69
CA HIS A 92 2.80 0.97 15.30
C HIS A 92 2.75 1.94 16.47
N THR A 93 3.60 2.95 16.40
CA THR A 93 3.49 4.15 17.24
C THR A 93 3.29 5.35 16.33
N SER A 94 2.61 6.38 16.81
CA SER A 94 2.51 7.65 16.08
C SER A 94 3.37 8.73 16.72
N ILE A 95 3.98 9.56 15.88
CA ILE A 95 4.64 10.80 16.30
C ILE A 95 3.88 11.99 15.73
N LEU A 96 3.88 13.11 16.45
CA LEU A 96 3.24 14.35 16.01
C LEU A 96 4.31 15.39 15.73
N ASN A 97 4.59 15.64 14.45
CA ASN A 97 5.54 16.65 14.02
C ASN A 97 4.82 17.95 13.65
N THR A 98 5.42 19.08 14.02
CA THR A 98 4.94 20.40 13.60
C THR A 98 5.87 20.94 12.54
N TRP A 99 5.35 21.18 11.35
CA TRP A 99 6.09 21.84 10.28
C TRP A 99 5.65 23.30 10.17
N LYS A 100 6.60 24.17 9.83
CA LYS A 100 6.36 25.60 9.62
C LYS A 100 6.85 25.95 8.23
N TYR A 101 6.01 26.65 7.48
CA TYR A 101 6.43 27.26 6.23
C TYR A 101 7.12 28.59 6.58
N ALA A 102 8.45 28.57 6.57
CA ALA A 102 9.28 29.73 6.78
C ALA A 102 10.21 29.89 5.58
N ASN A 103 10.46 31.13 5.18
CA ASN A 103 11.50 31.41 4.20
C ASN A 103 12.84 31.53 4.95
N ASN A 104 13.83 30.72 4.56
CA ASN A 104 15.15 30.65 5.19
C ASN A 104 15.90 31.99 5.23
N ASN A 105 15.52 32.96 4.38
CA ASN A 105 16.11 34.30 4.37
C ASN A 105 15.56 35.21 5.49
N TYR A 106 14.42 34.87 6.10
CA TYR A 106 13.74 35.67 7.13
C TYR A 106 14.23 35.33 8.54
N HIS A 107 15.53 35.46 8.77
CA HIS A 107 16.11 35.23 10.10
C HIS A 107 15.82 36.37 11.11
N VAL A 108 15.24 37.51 10.69
CA VAL A 108 15.23 38.72 11.52
C VAL A 108 13.86 39.43 11.63
N GLU A 109 12.96 39.37 10.65
CA GLU A 109 11.67 40.09 10.75
C GLU A 109 10.48 39.22 10.31
N MET A 110 9.44 39.16 11.16
CA MET A 110 8.17 38.52 10.81
C MET A 110 7.35 39.45 9.91
N GLU A 111 7.62 39.44 8.61
CA GLU A 111 6.71 40.07 7.65
C GLU A 111 5.38 39.30 7.62
N LYS A 112 4.25 40.02 7.72
CA LYS A 112 2.93 39.40 7.54
C LYS A 112 2.78 38.97 6.08
N THR A 113 2.73 37.66 5.84
CA THR A 113 2.47 37.09 4.53
C THR A 113 1.14 37.64 3.97
N GLN A 114 1.19 38.42 2.89
CA GLN A 114 0.00 39.00 2.27
C GLN A 114 -0.86 37.99 1.50
N LYS A 115 -0.32 36.78 1.25
CA LYS A 115 -1.03 35.67 0.59
C LYS A 115 -1.52 34.66 1.63
N ASN A 116 -2.71 34.10 1.41
CA ASN A 116 -3.29 33.03 2.23
C ASN A 116 -2.56 31.69 1.97
N ILE A 117 -1.30 31.63 2.37
CA ILE A 117 -0.45 30.43 2.28
C ILE A 117 -0.40 29.81 3.68
N PRO A 118 -0.56 28.48 3.82
CA PRO A 118 -0.45 27.81 5.11
C PRO A 118 0.89 28.14 5.78
N SER A 119 0.85 28.73 6.98
CA SER A 119 2.05 29.13 7.73
C SER A 119 2.64 28.00 8.57
N PHE A 120 1.80 27.08 9.04
CA PHE A 120 2.23 25.88 9.76
C PHE A 120 1.15 24.79 9.71
N GLY A 121 1.57 23.56 9.94
CA GLY A 121 0.68 22.41 10.10
C GLY A 121 1.27 21.39 11.05
N ARG A 122 0.48 20.37 11.38
CA ARG A 122 0.90 19.22 12.17
C ARG A 122 0.68 17.96 11.36
N ALA A 123 1.67 17.09 11.34
CA ALA A 123 1.57 15.78 10.73
C ALA A 123 1.64 14.73 11.85
N LYS A 124 0.58 13.92 11.96
CA LYS A 124 0.57 12.72 12.80
C LYS A 124 0.99 11.57 11.90
N GLU A 125 2.22 11.12 12.09
CA GLU A 125 2.91 10.17 11.25
C GLU A 125 3.09 8.85 11.96
N ILE A 126 3.47 7.82 11.21
CA ILE A 126 3.88 6.56 11.80
C ILE A 126 5.37 6.63 12.13
N ALA A 127 5.70 6.32 13.38
CA ALA A 127 7.05 6.37 13.90
C ALA A 127 7.94 5.26 13.31
N PRO A 128 9.28 5.44 13.33
CA PRO A 128 10.23 4.35 13.12
C PRO A 128 9.94 3.13 14.00
N GLU A 129 10.46 1.98 13.62
CA GLU A 129 10.27 0.66 14.26
C GLU A 129 8.84 0.11 14.17
N SER A 130 7.89 0.87 13.62
CA SER A 130 6.56 0.34 13.33
C SER A 130 6.62 -0.74 12.26
N GLN A 131 5.84 -1.80 12.44
CA GLN A 131 5.84 -2.97 11.57
C GLN A 131 4.51 -3.19 10.89
N PHE A 132 4.59 -3.64 9.63
CA PHE A 132 3.45 -3.96 8.79
C PHE A 132 3.60 -5.32 8.13
N GLU A 133 2.48 -5.93 7.81
CA GLU A 133 2.40 -7.22 7.12
C GLU A 133 1.54 -7.11 5.87
N PHE A 134 2.01 -7.72 4.78
CA PHE A 134 1.26 -7.89 3.55
C PHE A 134 1.65 -9.18 2.83
N PHE A 135 0.90 -9.54 1.81
CA PHE A 135 1.14 -10.73 1.01
C PHE A 135 1.39 -10.38 -0.45
N VAL A 136 2.30 -11.13 -1.07
CA VAL A 136 2.51 -11.11 -2.53
C VAL A 136 2.13 -12.47 -3.08
N ILE A 137 1.20 -12.48 -4.03
CA ILE A 137 0.75 -13.66 -4.77
C ILE A 137 1.37 -13.57 -6.16
N SER A 138 2.04 -14.62 -6.61
CA SER A 138 2.63 -14.66 -7.94
C SER A 138 2.51 -16.03 -8.59
N GLN A 139 2.41 -16.05 -9.92
CA GLN A 139 2.52 -17.29 -10.71
C GLN A 139 3.98 -17.72 -10.94
N LYS A 140 4.95 -16.83 -10.68
CA LYS A 140 6.38 -17.06 -10.87
C LYS A 140 7.13 -16.78 -9.57
N GLU A 141 8.34 -17.29 -9.45
CA GLU A 141 9.18 -16.96 -8.31
C GLU A 141 9.63 -15.49 -8.39
N LEU A 142 9.52 -14.75 -7.28
CA LEU A 142 9.82 -13.33 -7.22
C LEU A 142 10.96 -13.05 -6.25
N LYS A 143 11.91 -12.23 -6.69
CA LYS A 143 12.98 -11.69 -5.85
C LYS A 143 12.71 -10.23 -5.53
N LEU A 144 12.02 -9.97 -4.44
CA LEU A 144 11.67 -8.61 -3.99
C LEU A 144 12.90 -7.88 -3.38
N PRO A 145 12.92 -6.53 -3.43
CA PRO A 145 14.00 -5.74 -2.83
C PRO A 145 13.95 -5.78 -1.29
N LYS A 146 15.14 -5.70 -0.66
CA LYS A 146 15.26 -5.59 0.80
C LYS A 146 14.95 -4.19 1.33
N TRP A 147 15.25 -3.15 0.57
CA TRP A 147 15.05 -1.76 0.98
C TRP A 147 14.08 -1.07 0.04
N ILE A 148 13.07 -0.41 0.61
CA ILE A 148 12.07 0.35 -0.13
C ILE A 148 11.93 1.76 0.43
N ARG A 149 11.20 2.60 -0.31
CA ARG A 149 10.87 3.98 0.07
C ARG A 149 9.36 4.13 0.10
N LEU A 150 8.83 4.69 1.18
CA LEU A 150 7.39 4.78 1.43
C LEU A 150 6.95 6.21 1.76
N GLY A 151 5.69 6.49 1.45
CA GLY A 151 5.05 7.77 1.79
C GLY A 151 5.57 8.97 0.99
N LYS A 152 5.01 10.13 1.30
CA LYS A 152 5.37 11.42 0.68
C LYS A 152 6.79 11.87 1.03
N TRP A 153 7.34 11.36 2.13
CA TRP A 153 8.68 11.72 2.61
C TRP A 153 9.78 10.76 2.16
N MET A 154 9.44 9.73 1.37
CA MET A 154 10.40 8.73 0.93
C MET A 154 11.12 8.07 2.12
N SER A 155 10.35 7.75 3.16
CA SER A 155 10.82 7.12 4.39
C SER A 155 11.44 5.77 4.07
N LYS A 156 12.62 5.50 4.62
CA LYS A 156 13.32 4.24 4.39
C LYS A 156 12.63 3.12 5.16
N ALA A 157 12.42 1.97 4.53
CA ALA A 157 11.90 0.79 5.21
C ALA A 157 12.61 -0.49 4.73
N GLU A 158 12.76 -1.44 5.65
CA GLU A 158 13.28 -2.78 5.38
C GLU A 158 12.12 -3.73 5.07
N VAL A 159 12.29 -4.58 4.06
CA VAL A 159 11.35 -5.63 3.71
C VAL A 159 11.98 -6.99 3.98
N THR A 160 11.33 -7.77 4.83
CA THR A 160 11.64 -9.18 5.07
C THR A 160 10.62 -10.04 4.35
N VAL A 161 11.08 -11.02 3.58
CA VAL A 161 10.24 -11.84 2.71
C VAL A 161 10.38 -13.31 3.10
N GLU A 162 9.24 -13.93 3.41
CA GLU A 162 9.13 -15.34 3.71
C GLU A 162 8.26 -16.02 2.65
N LYS A 163 8.77 -17.07 2.00
CA LYS A 163 8.00 -17.87 1.06
C LYS A 163 7.14 -18.87 1.85
N LEU A 164 5.83 -18.77 1.72
CA LEU A 164 4.90 -19.68 2.40
C LEU A 164 4.90 -21.06 1.74
N PRO A 165 4.54 -22.12 2.49
CA PRO A 165 4.36 -23.46 1.93
C PRO A 165 3.28 -23.49 0.84
N GLU A 166 3.17 -24.61 0.14
CA GLU A 166 2.18 -24.75 -0.93
C GLU A 166 0.75 -24.53 -0.40
N ALA A 167 0.09 -23.52 -0.95
CA ALA A 167 -1.27 -23.17 -0.55
C ALA A 167 -2.27 -24.17 -1.14
N LYS A 168 -3.22 -24.61 -0.33
CA LYS A 168 -4.39 -25.36 -0.79
C LYS A 168 -5.53 -24.40 -1.05
N THR A 169 -6.40 -24.75 -2.00
CA THR A 169 -7.58 -23.96 -2.33
C THR A 169 -8.82 -24.67 -1.84
N THR A 170 -9.72 -23.94 -1.21
CA THR A 170 -11.07 -24.40 -0.91
C THR A 170 -12.09 -23.31 -1.25
N ASN A 171 -13.37 -23.66 -1.25
CA ASN A 171 -14.48 -22.74 -1.53
C ASN A 171 -15.48 -22.83 -0.37
N ASP A 172 -15.55 -21.79 0.46
CA ASP A 172 -16.47 -21.75 1.60
C ASP A 172 -16.71 -20.30 2.05
N LEU A 173 -17.46 -20.14 3.13
CA LEU A 173 -17.53 -18.93 3.94
C LEU A 173 -16.25 -18.79 4.76
N PHE A 174 -15.61 -17.62 4.68
CA PHE A 174 -14.43 -17.33 5.47
C PHE A 174 -14.33 -15.84 5.85
N ILE A 175 -13.42 -15.55 6.77
CA ILE A 175 -13.07 -14.21 7.19
C ILE A 175 -11.63 -13.95 6.78
N CYS A 176 -11.39 -12.83 6.10
CA CYS A 176 -10.07 -12.28 5.85
C CYS A 176 -9.86 -11.09 6.78
N THR A 177 -8.96 -11.25 7.75
CA THR A 177 -8.62 -10.19 8.70
C THR A 177 -7.80 -9.08 8.05
N HIS A 178 -6.95 -9.45 7.09
CA HIS A 178 -6.11 -8.49 6.37
C HIS A 178 -6.94 -7.57 5.47
N PRO A 179 -6.49 -6.30 5.30
CA PRO A 179 -7.14 -5.35 4.44
C PRO A 179 -7.08 -5.81 2.99
N LEU A 180 -8.16 -5.56 2.26
CA LEU A 180 -8.32 -5.87 0.85
C LEU A 180 -8.79 -4.62 0.12
N ASN A 181 -8.38 -4.50 -1.14
CA ASN A 181 -9.00 -3.53 -2.03
C ASN A 181 -10.36 -4.10 -2.50
N PRO A 182 -11.48 -3.43 -2.23
CA PRO A 182 -12.80 -3.94 -2.61
C PRO A 182 -12.92 -4.18 -4.12
N LEU A 183 -12.31 -3.33 -4.95
CA LEU A 183 -12.36 -3.47 -6.42
C LEU A 183 -11.72 -4.78 -6.89
N ASP A 184 -10.74 -5.30 -6.15
CA ASP A 184 -9.96 -6.46 -6.55
C ASP A 184 -10.61 -7.79 -6.10
N VAL A 185 -11.49 -7.75 -5.07
CA VAL A 185 -12.10 -8.94 -4.44
C VAL A 185 -13.58 -9.14 -4.77
N MET A 186 -14.35 -8.08 -5.00
CA MET A 186 -15.82 -8.17 -5.16
C MET A 186 -16.27 -8.95 -6.39
N PHE A 187 -15.42 -9.09 -7.40
CA PHE A 187 -15.74 -9.83 -8.64
C PHE A 187 -15.50 -11.34 -8.52
N THR A 188 -14.65 -11.77 -7.59
CA THR A 188 -14.30 -13.18 -7.39
C THR A 188 -15.03 -13.81 -6.22
N ASN A 189 -15.45 -12.98 -5.25
CA ASN A 189 -16.04 -13.42 -4.00
C ASN A 189 -17.27 -12.59 -3.65
N GLN A 190 -18.28 -13.23 -3.07
CA GLN A 190 -19.44 -12.53 -2.53
C GLN A 190 -19.07 -11.95 -1.16
N VAL A 191 -18.86 -10.64 -1.10
CA VAL A 191 -18.61 -9.90 0.14
C VAL A 191 -19.92 -9.78 0.94
N ILE A 192 -19.90 -10.15 2.22
CA ILE A 192 -21.09 -10.21 3.10
C ILE A 192 -21.05 -9.08 4.14
N SER A 193 -19.93 -8.94 4.85
CA SER A 193 -19.72 -7.90 5.86
C SER A 193 -18.26 -7.48 5.91
N TYR A 194 -17.99 -6.23 6.30
CA TYR A 194 -16.64 -5.66 6.36
C TYR A 194 -16.62 -4.35 7.14
N ASP A 195 -15.44 -3.99 7.63
CA ASP A 195 -15.13 -2.65 8.10
C ASP A 195 -14.46 -1.84 7.00
N VAL A 196 -14.70 -0.52 6.94
CA VAL A 196 -14.13 0.38 5.93
C VAL A 196 -12.99 1.20 6.50
N VAL A 197 -11.87 1.22 5.78
CA VAL A 197 -10.74 2.13 6.00
C VAL A 197 -10.77 3.19 4.91
N ASN A 198 -11.23 4.39 5.26
CA ASN A 198 -11.34 5.50 4.31
C ASN A 198 -9.97 6.07 4.00
N MET A 199 -9.52 5.92 2.75
CA MET A 199 -8.28 6.51 2.24
C MET A 199 -8.30 6.57 0.71
N PRO A 200 -7.59 7.53 0.09
CA PRO A 200 -7.32 7.49 -1.34
C PRO A 200 -6.26 6.42 -1.70
N PRO A 201 -6.20 5.97 -2.96
CA PRO A 201 -7.09 6.29 -4.07
C PRO A 201 -8.44 5.56 -4.01
N VAL A 202 -8.52 4.46 -3.27
CA VAL A 202 -9.74 3.68 -3.05
C VAL A 202 -9.79 3.30 -1.57
N SER A 203 -10.95 3.47 -0.93
CA SER A 203 -11.13 3.01 0.46
C SER A 203 -10.96 1.49 0.52
N LEU A 204 -10.18 1.03 1.50
CA LEU A 204 -9.94 -0.39 1.72
C LEU A 204 -11.01 -0.99 2.63
N ILE A 205 -11.16 -2.31 2.59
CA ILE A 205 -12.03 -3.06 3.49
C ILE A 205 -11.20 -4.04 4.32
N GLN A 206 -11.56 -4.25 5.58
CA GLN A 206 -10.88 -5.18 6.50
C GLN A 206 -11.91 -6.00 7.29
N ASN A 207 -11.44 -7.05 7.99
CA ASN A 207 -12.30 -8.00 8.70
C ASN A 207 -13.44 -8.53 7.81
N VAL A 208 -13.10 -8.84 6.56
CA VAL A 208 -14.07 -9.10 5.51
C VAL A 208 -14.60 -10.52 5.63
N GLN A 209 -15.88 -10.66 5.93
CA GLN A 209 -16.59 -11.92 5.78
C GLN A 209 -17.05 -12.06 4.32
N MET A 210 -16.65 -13.15 3.66
CA MET A 210 -17.02 -13.38 2.28
C MET A 210 -17.18 -14.86 1.96
N ARG A 211 -17.93 -15.17 0.91
CA ARG A 211 -18.06 -16.51 0.35
C ARG A 211 -17.34 -16.59 -0.99
N GLY A 212 -16.49 -17.59 -1.13
CA GLY A 212 -15.80 -17.87 -2.39
C GLY A 212 -14.54 -18.71 -2.18
N GLN A 213 -13.70 -18.73 -3.20
CA GLN A 213 -12.46 -19.47 -3.16
C GLN A 213 -11.37 -18.71 -2.39
N TYR A 214 -10.62 -19.42 -1.55
CA TYR A 214 -9.49 -18.87 -0.81
C TYR A 214 -8.35 -19.88 -0.68
N TYR A 215 -7.14 -19.34 -0.57
CA TYR A 215 -5.94 -20.05 -0.16
C TYR A 215 -5.95 -20.25 1.35
N TYR A 216 -5.62 -21.47 1.77
CA TYR A 216 -5.33 -21.81 3.16
C TYR A 216 -4.06 -22.65 3.24
N PHE A 217 -3.44 -22.64 4.41
CA PHE A 217 -2.21 -23.39 4.70
C PHE A 217 -2.47 -24.31 5.88
N GLU A 218 -2.05 -25.58 5.79
CA GLU A 218 -2.29 -26.56 6.87
C GLU A 218 -1.61 -26.16 8.17
N ASP A 219 -0.42 -25.58 8.05
CA ASP A 219 0.40 -25.12 9.17
C ASP A 219 -0.03 -23.73 9.70
N ILE A 220 -0.81 -22.97 8.92
CA ILE A 220 -1.23 -21.59 9.25
C ILE A 220 -2.75 -21.45 9.06
N LYS A 221 -3.52 -22.08 9.95
CA LYS A 221 -4.99 -22.19 9.83
C LYS A 221 -5.73 -20.85 9.83
N GLU A 222 -5.15 -19.84 10.46
CA GLU A 222 -5.76 -18.50 10.58
C GLU A 222 -5.64 -17.69 9.29
N LEU A 223 -4.62 -17.99 8.46
CA LEU A 223 -4.36 -17.23 7.25
C LEU A 223 -5.24 -17.73 6.10
N LYS A 224 -6.17 -16.88 5.68
CA LYS A 224 -7.06 -17.11 4.55
C LYS A 224 -7.00 -15.95 3.59
N ILE A 225 -6.53 -16.20 2.37
CA ILE A 225 -6.33 -15.16 1.35
C ILE A 225 -7.24 -15.47 0.16
N PRO A 226 -8.06 -14.55 -0.34
CA PRO A 226 -8.89 -14.81 -1.52
C PRO A 226 -8.03 -15.19 -2.73
N VAL A 227 -8.51 -16.11 -3.56
CA VAL A 227 -7.83 -16.47 -4.80
C VAL A 227 -8.19 -15.51 -5.93
N ARG A 228 -7.41 -15.53 -7.02
CA ARG A 228 -7.69 -14.78 -8.27
C ARG A 228 -7.81 -13.26 -8.08
N MET A 229 -7.13 -12.73 -7.07
CA MET A 229 -6.97 -11.30 -6.86
C MET A 229 -6.29 -10.66 -8.07
N THR A 230 -6.90 -9.60 -8.62
CA THR A 230 -6.40 -8.84 -9.77
C THR A 230 -6.69 -7.37 -9.57
N TYR A 231 -5.80 -6.49 -10.03
CA TYR A 231 -6.02 -5.05 -9.98
C TYR A 231 -7.16 -4.64 -10.91
N ARG A 232 -8.18 -3.96 -10.39
CA ARG A 232 -9.32 -3.45 -11.16
C ARG A 232 -9.49 -1.94 -10.95
N PHE A 233 -9.88 -1.25 -12.04
CA PHE A 233 -9.99 0.22 -12.08
C PHE A 233 -11.38 0.73 -12.44
N ARG A 234 -12.22 -0.13 -13.02
CA ARG A 234 -13.59 0.19 -13.43
C ARG A 234 -14.51 -0.86 -12.82
N GLY A 235 -15.50 -0.38 -12.07
CA GLY A 235 -16.60 -1.18 -11.51
C GLY A 235 -17.82 -1.13 -12.41
#